data_AF-A0A4Y8WFN7-F1
#
_entry.id   AF-A0A4Y8WFN7-F1
#
_cell.length_a   1.000
_cell.length_b   1.000
_cell.length_c   1.000
_cell.angle_alpha   90.00
_cell.angle_beta   90.00
_cell.angle_gamma   90.00
#
_symmetry.space_group_name_H-M   'P 1'
#
loop_
_entity.id
_entity.type
_entity.pdbx_description
1 polymer ?
#
loop_
_entity_poly.entity_id
_entity_poly.type
_entity_poly.pdbx_seq_one_letter_code
_entity_poly.pdbx_strand_id
1 'polypeptide(L)'
;MSGFKQHTGLVVPLDAANVDTDAIIPKQFLQKVSRLGFGKHLFHDWRFLDDAGEQANPEFVMNAPRYQGASILLARENFGCGSSREHAPWALADYGIKAMIAPSFADIFYGNSINNQMVPVRLTEQEVDEIFQFVEANEGAEVEVDLEANLVRANGKEYSFEIDEFRRHCLLNGLDNIGLTLQHEDKIAEFEASIPNFLK
;
A
#
# COMPACT_ATOMS: atom_id res chain seq x y z
N MET A 1 2.57 -2.83 16.27
CA MET A 1 3.34 -3.33 15.10
C MET A 1 4.68 -2.63 15.08
N SER A 2 5.73 -3.24 14.54
CA SER A 2 6.95 -2.47 14.21
C SER A 2 6.61 -1.49 13.09
N GLY A 3 6.93 -0.21 13.26
CA GLY A 3 6.71 0.79 12.23
C GLY A 3 7.57 0.56 10.97
N PHE A 4 7.22 1.28 9.90
CA PHE A 4 7.97 1.30 8.66
C PHE A 4 9.04 2.40 8.76
N LYS A 5 10.31 2.04 8.66
CA LYS A 5 11.43 3.00 8.61
C LYS A 5 12.05 3.07 7.24
N GLN A 6 12.61 1.94 6.83
CA GLN A 6 13.24 1.74 5.53
C GLN A 6 12.84 0.35 5.04
N HIS A 7 12.62 0.22 3.73
CA HIS A 7 12.30 -1.05 3.11
C HIS A 7 12.95 -1.12 1.74
N THR A 8 13.82 -2.11 1.54
CA THR A 8 14.37 -2.48 0.24
C THR A 8 13.68 -3.73 -0.24
N GLY A 9 13.20 -3.74 -1.48
CA GLY A 9 12.55 -4.92 -2.02
C GLY A 9 12.40 -4.90 -3.53
N LEU A 10 12.11 -6.09 -4.05
CA LEU A 10 11.80 -6.32 -5.44
C LEU A 10 10.57 -5.50 -5.86
N VAL A 11 10.70 -4.82 -7.00
CA VAL A 11 9.65 -4.00 -7.59
C VAL A 11 8.89 -4.76 -8.66
N VAL A 12 7.56 -4.65 -8.63
CA VAL A 12 6.71 -5.09 -9.74
C VAL A 12 6.13 -3.87 -10.48
N PRO A 13 6.38 -3.73 -11.81
CA PRO A 13 5.91 -2.61 -12.60
C PRO A 13 4.52 -2.86 -13.17
N LEU A 14 3.49 -2.24 -12.60
CA LEU A 14 2.15 -2.21 -13.16
C LEU A 14 2.00 -0.98 -14.07
N ASP A 15 2.29 -1.17 -15.36
CA ASP A 15 2.19 -0.10 -16.35
C ASP A 15 0.74 0.17 -16.78
N ALA A 16 -0.06 0.66 -15.83
CA ALA A 16 -1.46 1.02 -16.02
C ALA A 16 -1.81 2.26 -15.19
N ALA A 17 -2.48 3.22 -15.82
CA ALA A 17 -3.03 4.42 -15.18
C ALA A 17 -4.50 4.22 -14.80
N ASN A 18 -4.99 5.00 -13.84
CA ASN A 18 -6.39 4.97 -13.39
C ASN A 18 -6.82 3.58 -12.91
N VAL A 19 -5.92 2.87 -12.22
CA VAL A 19 -6.23 1.58 -11.62
C VAL A 19 -7.21 1.80 -10.47
N ASP A 20 -8.48 1.47 -10.70
CA ASP A 20 -9.53 1.69 -9.71
C ASP A 20 -9.58 0.60 -8.63
N THR A 21 -10.39 0.82 -7.60
CA THR A 21 -10.51 -0.13 -6.49
C THR A 21 -11.21 -1.44 -6.86
N ASP A 22 -12.02 -1.52 -7.94
CA ASP A 22 -12.58 -2.79 -8.43
C ASP A 22 -11.47 -3.61 -9.11
N ALA A 23 -10.59 -2.96 -9.87
CA ALA A 23 -9.42 -3.60 -10.47
C ALA A 23 -8.50 -4.16 -9.40
N ILE A 24 -8.22 -3.41 -8.32
CA ILE A 24 -7.40 -3.90 -7.20
C ILE A 24 -8.08 -5.09 -6.52
N ILE A 25 -9.36 -4.98 -6.19
CA ILE A 25 -10.13 -6.08 -5.60
C ILE A 25 -11.61 -6.02 -6.02
N PRO A 26 -12.09 -7.01 -6.79
CA PRO A 26 -13.47 -7.02 -7.23
C PRO A 26 -14.48 -7.14 -6.11
N LYS A 27 -15.64 -6.47 -6.29
CA LYS A 27 -16.70 -6.37 -5.28
C LYS A 27 -17.24 -7.70 -4.74
N GLN A 28 -17.17 -8.79 -5.52
CA GLN A 28 -17.67 -10.10 -5.11
C GLN A 28 -16.92 -10.68 -3.90
N PHE A 29 -15.68 -10.24 -3.66
CA PHE A 29 -14.87 -10.74 -2.56
C PHE A 29 -15.12 -10.00 -1.23
N LEU A 30 -15.86 -8.89 -1.24
CA LEU A 30 -16.01 -7.97 -0.11
C LEU A 30 -17.02 -8.41 0.97
N GLN A 31 -17.38 -9.71 0.98
CA GLN A 31 -18.33 -10.26 1.94
C GLN A 31 -17.67 -10.73 3.25
N LYS A 32 -16.34 -10.83 3.27
CA LYS A 32 -15.58 -11.28 4.45
C LYS A 32 -15.33 -10.12 5.41
N VAL A 33 -15.39 -10.43 6.70
CA VAL A 33 -15.10 -9.48 7.79
C VAL A 33 -13.64 -9.49 8.25
N SER A 34 -12.84 -10.49 7.84
CA SER A 34 -11.42 -10.61 8.21
C SER A 34 -10.54 -9.88 7.22
N ARG A 35 -9.50 -9.18 7.70
CA ARG A 35 -8.49 -8.52 6.85
C ARG A 35 -7.57 -9.49 6.10
N LEU A 36 -7.58 -10.78 6.46
CA LEU A 36 -6.71 -11.81 5.87
C LEU A 36 -7.39 -12.59 4.76
N GLY A 37 -6.60 -13.06 3.80
CA GLY A 37 -7.04 -13.90 2.68
C GLY A 37 -7.62 -13.10 1.51
N PHE A 38 -7.35 -11.80 1.46
CA PHE A 38 -7.68 -10.92 0.33
C PHE A 38 -6.56 -10.85 -0.70
N GLY A 39 -5.30 -11.06 -0.31
CA GLY A 39 -4.15 -10.99 -1.21
C GLY A 39 -4.20 -12.02 -2.35
N LYS A 40 -4.87 -13.15 -2.14
CA LYS A 40 -5.11 -14.13 -3.22
C LYS A 40 -6.08 -13.62 -4.30
N HIS A 41 -6.89 -12.61 -3.99
CA HIS A 41 -7.84 -11.98 -4.89
C HIS A 41 -7.35 -10.61 -5.40
N LEU A 42 -6.11 -10.22 -5.08
CA LEU A 42 -5.51 -9.00 -5.58
C LEU A 42 -5.42 -9.06 -7.11
N PHE A 43 -5.93 -8.03 -7.77
CA PHE A 43 -6.02 -7.91 -9.23
C PHE A 43 -6.71 -9.09 -9.91
N HIS A 44 -7.73 -9.68 -9.26
CA HIS A 44 -8.30 -10.96 -9.67
C HIS A 44 -8.61 -11.06 -11.17
N ASP A 45 -9.34 -10.09 -11.71
CA ASP A 45 -9.80 -10.11 -13.11
C ASP A 45 -8.67 -9.91 -14.13
N TRP A 46 -7.50 -9.43 -13.68
CA TRP A 46 -6.30 -9.30 -14.51
C TRP A 46 -5.35 -10.48 -14.31
N ARG A 47 -5.26 -10.97 -13.07
CA ARG A 47 -4.31 -11.97 -12.61
C ARG A 47 -4.76 -13.40 -12.92
N PHE A 48 -6.05 -13.64 -13.11
CA PHE A 48 -6.57 -14.97 -13.41
C PHE A 48 -7.41 -14.97 -14.69
N LEU A 49 -7.39 -16.09 -15.40
CA LEU A 49 -8.19 -16.35 -16.61
C LEU A 49 -9.57 -16.93 -16.29
N ASP A 50 -9.79 -17.31 -15.04
CA ASP A 50 -11.00 -17.94 -14.55
C ASP A 50 -11.54 -17.30 -13.27
N ASP A 51 -12.85 -17.44 -13.05
CA ASP A 51 -13.54 -16.89 -11.87
C ASP A 51 -13.10 -17.56 -10.55
N ALA A 52 -12.55 -18.77 -10.62
CA ALA A 52 -12.10 -19.53 -9.45
C ALA A 52 -10.73 -19.05 -8.93
N GLY A 53 -9.96 -18.33 -9.75
CA GLY A 53 -8.60 -17.91 -9.39
C GLY A 53 -7.58 -19.05 -9.40
N GLU A 54 -7.82 -20.08 -10.21
CA GLU A 54 -6.96 -21.27 -10.31
C GLU A 54 -6.05 -21.21 -11.54
N GLN A 55 -6.45 -20.49 -12.58
CA GLN A 55 -5.71 -20.34 -13.82
C GLN A 55 -5.06 -18.96 -13.89
N ALA A 56 -3.78 -18.89 -13.51
CA ALA A 56 -3.03 -17.64 -13.59
C ALA A 56 -2.92 -17.14 -15.04
N ASN A 57 -3.17 -15.85 -15.25
CA ASN A 57 -2.95 -15.18 -16.53
C ASN A 57 -1.44 -14.95 -16.74
N PRO A 58 -0.78 -15.62 -17.71
CA PRO A 58 0.66 -15.49 -17.92
C PRO A 58 1.05 -14.09 -18.42
N GLU A 59 0.12 -13.34 -19.01
CA GLU A 59 0.35 -11.98 -19.51
C GLU A 59 0.32 -10.92 -18.40
N PHE A 60 -0.18 -11.27 -17.20
CA PHE A 60 -0.22 -10.33 -16.10
C PHE A 60 1.11 -10.25 -15.37
N VAL A 61 1.64 -9.03 -15.24
CA VAL A 61 2.99 -8.77 -14.75
C VAL A 61 3.28 -9.43 -13.39
N MET A 62 2.36 -9.40 -12.43
CA MET A 62 2.59 -10.02 -11.10
C MET A 62 2.66 -11.56 -11.13
N ASN A 63 2.24 -12.21 -12.21
CA ASN A 63 2.38 -13.65 -12.37
C ASN A 63 3.74 -14.04 -12.98
N ALA A 64 4.47 -13.09 -13.59
CA ALA A 64 5.76 -13.39 -14.17
C ALA A 64 6.75 -13.85 -13.06
N PRO A 65 7.53 -14.93 -13.28
CA PRO A 65 8.47 -15.44 -12.27
C PRO A 65 9.44 -14.39 -11.73
N ARG A 66 9.88 -13.46 -12.59
CA ARG A 66 10.84 -12.39 -12.23
C ARG A 66 10.32 -11.39 -11.19
N TYR A 67 9.02 -11.34 -10.93
CA TYR A 67 8.39 -10.43 -9.95
C TYR A 67 7.80 -11.17 -8.74
N GLN A 68 8.04 -12.49 -8.62
CA GLN A 68 7.56 -13.26 -7.47
C GLN A 68 8.22 -12.79 -6.18
N GLY A 69 7.40 -12.49 -5.17
CA GLY A 69 7.87 -11.92 -3.90
C GLY A 69 8.10 -10.41 -3.94
N ALA A 70 7.69 -9.71 -5.00
CA ALA A 70 7.71 -8.26 -5.04
C ALA A 70 6.93 -7.66 -3.86
N SER A 71 7.54 -6.69 -3.21
CA SER A 71 6.99 -5.99 -2.03
C SER A 71 6.84 -4.50 -2.27
N ILE A 72 7.27 -4.01 -3.43
CA ILE A 72 7.07 -2.63 -3.87
C ILE A 72 6.30 -2.66 -5.20
N LEU A 73 5.19 -1.93 -5.24
CA LEU A 73 4.39 -1.77 -6.45
C LEU A 73 4.74 -0.44 -7.12
N LEU A 74 5.14 -0.49 -8.38
CA LEU A 74 5.34 0.71 -9.21
C LEU A 74 4.13 0.84 -10.15
N ALA A 75 3.44 1.98 -10.11
CA ALA A 75 2.21 2.20 -10.88
C ALA A 75 2.21 3.58 -11.55
N ARG A 76 1.23 3.80 -12.43
CA ARG A 76 0.99 5.10 -13.07
C ARG A 76 0.00 5.94 -12.27
N GLU A 77 -0.34 7.11 -12.82
CA GLU A 77 -1.18 8.10 -12.18
C GLU A 77 -2.56 7.57 -11.75
N ASN A 78 -3.14 8.26 -10.77
CA ASN A 78 -4.49 8.05 -10.24
C ASN A 78 -4.73 6.62 -9.73
N PHE A 79 -3.73 6.03 -9.08
CA PHE A 79 -3.84 4.69 -8.52
C PHE A 79 -4.80 4.64 -7.32
N GLY A 80 -5.65 3.61 -7.29
CA GLY A 80 -6.66 3.41 -6.26
C GLY A 80 -7.90 4.30 -6.41
N CYS A 81 -8.18 4.78 -7.62
CA CYS A 81 -9.34 5.63 -7.89
C CYS A 81 -10.68 4.88 -7.83
N GLY A 82 -11.78 5.60 -8.06
CA GLY A 82 -13.13 5.02 -8.05
C GLY A 82 -13.74 4.99 -6.64
N SER A 83 -14.47 3.91 -6.34
CA SER A 83 -15.25 3.84 -5.10
C SER A 83 -14.37 3.65 -3.85
N SER A 84 -14.80 4.23 -2.73
CA SER A 84 -14.13 4.02 -1.44
C SER A 84 -14.24 2.56 -1.03
N ARG A 85 -13.08 1.87 -0.96
CA ARG A 85 -12.97 0.47 -0.54
C ARG A 85 -11.73 0.26 0.32
N GLU A 86 -11.92 0.06 1.61
CA GLU A 86 -10.82 -0.27 2.55
C GLU A 86 -10.17 -1.63 2.23
N HIS A 87 -10.92 -2.52 1.61
CA HIS A 87 -10.44 -3.84 1.19
C HIS A 87 -9.35 -3.79 0.12
N ALA A 88 -9.26 -2.72 -0.68
CA ALA A 88 -8.23 -2.60 -1.72
C ALA A 88 -6.81 -2.50 -1.11
N PRO A 89 -6.56 -1.58 -0.14
CA PRO A 89 -5.33 -1.62 0.65
C PRO A 89 -5.10 -2.92 1.42
N TRP A 90 -6.16 -3.57 1.93
CA TRP A 90 -6.00 -4.88 2.61
C TRP A 90 -5.49 -5.95 1.67
N ALA A 91 -6.01 -6.03 0.45
CA ALA A 91 -5.56 -6.99 -0.55
C ALA A 91 -4.07 -6.80 -0.90
N LEU A 92 -3.63 -5.56 -1.05
CA LEU A 92 -2.22 -5.22 -1.30
C LEU A 92 -1.33 -5.60 -0.11
N ALA A 93 -1.72 -5.23 1.11
CA ALA A 93 -0.96 -5.53 2.31
C ALA A 93 -0.89 -7.04 2.60
N ASP A 94 -1.99 -7.77 2.44
CA ASP A 94 -2.09 -9.22 2.62
C ASP A 94 -1.34 -9.99 1.52
N TYR A 95 -1.23 -9.43 0.31
CA TYR A 95 -0.35 -9.95 -0.73
C TYR A 95 1.14 -9.78 -0.39
N GLY A 96 1.48 -8.78 0.43
CA GLY A 96 2.85 -8.52 0.89
C GLY A 96 3.43 -7.20 0.42
N ILE A 97 2.66 -6.32 -0.24
CA ILE A 97 3.11 -4.99 -0.62
C ILE A 97 3.33 -4.14 0.63
N LYS A 98 4.48 -3.45 0.68
CA LYS A 98 4.92 -2.58 1.77
C LYS A 98 4.97 -1.12 1.35
N ALA A 99 5.29 -0.85 0.08
CA ALA A 99 5.30 0.49 -0.47
C ALA A 99 4.73 0.49 -1.90
N MET A 100 4.18 1.63 -2.30
CA MET A 100 3.72 1.87 -3.67
C MET A 100 4.33 3.18 -4.16
N ILE A 101 4.80 3.22 -5.40
CA ILE A 101 5.37 4.40 -6.03
C ILE A 101 4.52 4.74 -7.25
N ALA A 102 3.97 5.95 -7.30
CA ALA A 102 3.18 6.42 -8.43
C ALA A 102 3.19 7.96 -8.51
N PRO A 103 2.82 8.56 -9.66
CA PRO A 103 2.69 10.01 -9.77
C PRO A 103 1.60 10.57 -8.86
N SER A 104 0.49 9.84 -8.71
CA SER A 104 -0.64 10.26 -7.89
C SER A 104 -1.47 9.06 -7.43
N PHE A 105 -2.19 9.28 -6.33
CA PHE A 105 -3.11 8.31 -5.72
C PHE A 105 -4.43 9.02 -5.42
N ALA A 106 -5.53 8.29 -5.49
CA ALA A 106 -6.80 8.80 -4.98
C ALA A 106 -6.73 9.01 -3.45
N ASP A 107 -7.24 10.13 -2.96
CA ASP A 107 -6.99 10.57 -1.57
C ASP A 107 -7.49 9.59 -0.49
N ILE A 108 -8.65 8.98 -0.72
CA ILE A 108 -9.21 7.99 0.21
C ILE A 108 -8.34 6.74 0.24
N PHE A 109 -7.93 6.25 -0.93
CA PHE A 109 -7.03 5.10 -1.03
C PHE A 109 -5.66 5.36 -0.39
N TYR A 110 -5.13 6.58 -0.59
CA TYR A 110 -3.88 7.03 0.03
C TYR A 110 -3.96 6.97 1.55
N GLY A 111 -5.01 7.54 2.15
CA GLY A 111 -5.20 7.51 3.61
C GLY A 111 -5.37 6.08 4.15
N ASN A 112 -6.17 5.26 3.47
CA ASN A 112 -6.39 3.87 3.88
C ASN A 112 -5.12 3.02 3.76
N SER A 113 -4.27 3.27 2.77
CA SER A 113 -2.97 2.58 2.63
C SER A 113 -2.06 2.83 3.84
N ILE A 114 -2.01 4.08 4.30
CA ILE A 114 -1.22 4.47 5.47
C ILE A 114 -1.76 3.84 6.75
N ASN A 115 -3.09 3.81 6.92
CA ASN A 115 -3.73 3.13 8.05
C ASN A 115 -3.44 1.62 8.07
N ASN A 116 -3.10 1.03 6.92
CA ASN A 116 -2.67 -0.36 6.78
C ASN A 116 -1.15 -0.53 6.72
N GLN A 117 -0.39 0.46 7.21
CA GLN A 117 1.07 0.41 7.34
C GLN A 117 1.82 0.21 6.01
N MET A 118 1.26 0.71 4.91
CA MET A 118 1.94 0.81 3.62
C MET A 118 2.33 2.26 3.34
N VAL A 119 3.44 2.46 2.62
CA VAL A 119 3.94 3.79 2.25
C VAL A 119 3.59 4.11 0.79
N PRO A 120 2.55 4.93 0.52
CA PRO A 120 2.29 5.47 -0.80
C PRO A 120 3.20 6.67 -1.08
N VAL A 121 4.18 6.47 -1.95
CA VAL A 121 5.17 7.46 -2.37
C VAL A 121 4.72 8.15 -3.65
N ARG A 122 4.58 9.48 -3.59
CA ARG A 122 4.31 10.33 -4.74
C ARG A 122 5.62 10.89 -5.31
N LEU A 123 5.91 10.59 -6.56
CA LEU A 123 7.02 11.16 -7.34
C LEU A 123 6.48 11.87 -8.58
N THR A 124 7.32 12.57 -9.34
CA THR A 124 6.92 13.10 -10.64
C THR A 124 6.78 11.98 -11.68
N GLU A 125 6.00 12.21 -12.74
CA GLU A 125 5.86 11.24 -13.85
C GLU A 125 7.22 10.85 -14.45
N GLN A 126 8.11 11.84 -14.62
CA GLN A 126 9.45 11.61 -15.16
C GLN A 126 10.27 10.69 -14.25
N GLU A 127 10.26 10.90 -12.93
CA GLU A 127 11.00 10.05 -12.00
C GLU A 127 10.41 8.63 -11.96
N VAL A 128 9.09 8.50 -12.04
CA VAL A 128 8.42 7.20 -12.16
C VAL A 128 8.82 6.49 -13.44
N ASP A 129 8.85 7.19 -14.58
CA ASP A 129 9.33 6.65 -15.87
C ASP A 129 10.77 6.14 -15.78
N GLU A 130 11.67 6.89 -15.13
CA GLU A 130 13.06 6.48 -14.92
C GLU A 130 13.15 5.18 -14.10
N ILE A 131 12.30 5.02 -13.08
CA ILE A 131 12.23 3.79 -12.29
C ILE A 131 11.63 2.65 -13.11
N PHE A 132 10.61 2.88 -13.94
CA PHE A 132 10.06 1.87 -14.84
C PHE A 132 11.13 1.32 -15.78
N GLN A 133 11.87 2.21 -16.45
CA GLN A 133 12.98 1.83 -17.34
C GLN A 133 14.05 1.01 -16.61
N PHE A 134 14.39 1.40 -15.37
CA PHE A 134 15.33 0.66 -14.54
C PHE A 134 14.85 -0.76 -14.22
N VAL A 135 13.59 -0.91 -13.79
CA VAL A 135 13.01 -2.22 -13.42
C VAL A 135 12.85 -3.13 -14.62
N GLU A 136 12.47 -2.58 -15.78
CA GLU A 136 12.34 -3.36 -17.01
C GLU A 136 13.71 -3.89 -17.47
N ALA A 137 14.72 -3.03 -17.49
CA ALA A 137 16.07 -3.36 -17.95
C ALA A 137 16.85 -4.31 -17.01
N ASN A 138 16.48 -4.38 -15.73
CA ASN A 138 17.21 -5.15 -14.72
C ASN A 138 16.29 -6.18 -14.06
N GLU A 139 16.50 -7.47 -14.36
CA GLU A 139 15.80 -8.55 -13.67
C GLU A 139 16.22 -8.58 -12.19
N GLY A 140 15.24 -8.69 -11.29
CA GLY A 140 15.49 -8.62 -9.85
C GLY A 140 15.77 -7.21 -9.32
N ALA A 141 15.40 -6.15 -10.05
CA ALA A 141 15.58 -4.77 -9.61
C ALA A 141 14.94 -4.51 -8.24
N GLU A 142 15.77 -4.09 -7.29
CA GLU A 142 15.32 -3.64 -5.97
C GLU A 142 15.33 -2.11 -5.89
N VAL A 143 14.36 -1.60 -5.15
CA VAL A 143 14.25 -0.18 -4.81
C VAL A 143 14.17 -0.06 -3.30
N GLU A 144 14.83 0.95 -2.74
CA GLU A 144 14.74 1.29 -1.34
C GLU A 144 13.77 2.46 -1.15
N VAL A 145 12.84 2.31 -0.22
CA VAL A 145 11.97 3.38 0.27
C VAL A 145 12.37 3.71 1.70
N ASP A 146 12.92 4.89 1.90
CA ASP A 146 13.38 5.42 3.17
C ASP A 146 12.42 6.49 3.68
N LEU A 147 11.57 6.12 4.64
CA LEU A 147 10.62 7.03 5.27
C LEU A 147 11.28 7.93 6.32
N GLU A 148 12.42 7.54 6.88
CA GLU A 148 13.16 8.39 7.81
C GLU A 148 13.75 9.59 7.06
N ALA A 149 14.27 9.39 5.86
CA ALA A 149 14.81 10.46 5.00
C ALA A 149 13.81 11.04 3.98
N ASN A 150 12.64 10.43 3.80
CA ASN A 150 11.69 10.71 2.71
C ASN A 150 12.34 10.61 1.32
N LEU A 151 13.09 9.53 1.10
CA LEU A 151 13.82 9.26 -0.14
C LEU A 151 13.44 7.90 -0.73
N VAL A 152 13.40 7.84 -2.05
CA VAL A 152 13.43 6.58 -2.81
C VAL A 152 14.81 6.47 -3.46
N ARG A 153 15.46 5.31 -3.33
CA ARG A 153 16.74 5.04 -3.99
C ARG A 153 16.56 3.94 -5.02
N ALA A 154 16.85 4.26 -6.27
CA ALA A 154 16.81 3.31 -7.38
C ALA A 154 17.93 3.64 -8.37
N ASN A 155 18.64 2.62 -8.87
CA ASN A 155 19.70 2.79 -9.87
C ASN A 155 20.79 3.83 -9.49
N GLY A 156 21.15 3.91 -8.20
CA GLY A 156 22.12 4.90 -7.71
C GLY A 156 21.63 6.35 -7.73
N LYS A 157 20.35 6.60 -8.03
CA LYS A 157 19.68 7.90 -7.93
C LYS A 157 18.84 7.96 -6.66
N GLU A 158 18.64 9.17 -6.16
CA GLU A 158 17.75 9.47 -5.04
C GLU A 158 16.63 10.38 -5.52
N TYR A 159 15.40 10.04 -5.13
CA TYR A 159 14.19 10.80 -5.44
C TYR A 159 13.52 11.21 -4.12
N SER A 160 13.28 12.50 -3.94
CA SER A 160 12.62 13.01 -2.73
C SER A 160 11.11 12.93 -2.88
N PHE A 161 10.43 12.51 -1.81
CA PHE A 161 8.96 12.54 -1.77
C PHE A 161 8.46 13.27 -0.54
N GLU A 162 7.20 13.65 -0.56
CA GLU A 162 6.55 14.31 0.56
C GLU A 162 5.45 13.42 1.16
N ILE A 163 5.36 13.48 2.49
CA ILE A 163 4.29 12.87 3.27
C ILE A 163 4.00 13.77 4.45
N ASP A 164 2.72 13.91 4.81
CA ASP A 164 2.30 14.66 5.99
C ASP A 164 3.01 14.15 7.25
N GLU A 165 3.46 15.07 8.11
CA GLU A 165 4.30 14.75 9.26
C GLU A 165 3.60 13.82 10.26
N PHE A 166 2.29 14.01 10.47
CA PHE A 166 1.51 13.15 11.34
C PHE A 166 1.37 11.73 10.76
N ARG A 167 1.05 11.62 9.46
CA ARG A 167 1.01 10.33 8.76
C ARG A 167 2.37 9.61 8.79
N ARG A 168 3.45 10.35 8.58
CA ARG A 168 4.83 9.84 8.69
C ARG A 168 5.12 9.35 10.10
N HIS A 169 4.76 10.11 11.14
CA HIS A 169 4.90 9.69 12.52
C HIS A 169 4.14 8.39 12.80
N CYS A 170 2.91 8.26 12.30
CA CYS A 170 2.11 7.05 12.46
C CYS A 170 2.80 5.83 11.83
N LEU A 171 3.27 5.95 10.59
CA LEU A 171 4.00 4.89 9.90
C LEU A 171 5.30 4.50 10.60
N LEU A 172 6.12 5.48 10.99
CA LEU A 172 7.40 5.24 11.68
C LEU A 172 7.24 4.51 13.01
N ASN A 173 6.11 4.72 13.69
CA ASN A 173 5.82 4.14 14.99
C ASN A 173 4.84 2.96 14.94
N GLY A 174 4.37 2.58 13.75
CA GLY A 174 3.43 1.47 13.60
C GLY A 174 2.06 1.76 14.24
N LEU A 175 1.65 3.03 14.27
CA LEU A 175 0.40 3.50 14.87
C LEU A 175 -0.70 3.50 13.80
N ASP A 176 -1.79 2.80 14.08
CA ASP A 176 -3.06 2.97 13.39
C ASP A 176 -4.01 3.81 14.27
N ASN A 177 -5.24 4.03 13.83
CA ASN A 177 -6.23 4.80 14.58
C ASN A 177 -6.49 4.24 16.01
N ILE A 178 -6.37 2.92 16.17
CA ILE A 178 -6.51 2.27 17.49
C ILE A 178 -5.27 2.57 18.33
N GLY A 179 -4.08 2.38 17.76
CA GLY A 179 -2.80 2.70 18.41
C GLY A 179 -2.72 4.16 18.87
N LEU A 180 -3.18 5.10 18.04
CA LEU A 180 -3.29 6.51 18.41
C LEU A 180 -4.23 6.74 19.60
N THR A 181 -5.38 6.06 19.61
CA THR A 181 -6.34 6.16 20.72
C THR A 181 -5.75 5.60 22.02
N LEU A 182 -5.04 4.47 21.93
CA LEU A 182 -4.38 3.82 23.07
C LEU A 182 -3.27 4.68 23.69
N GLN A 183 -2.66 5.62 22.94
CA GLN A 183 -1.73 6.59 23.53
C GLN A 183 -2.39 7.55 24.53
N HIS A 184 -3.72 7.56 24.62
CA HIS A 184 -4.49 8.38 25.54
C HIS A 184 -5.18 7.57 26.64
N GLU A 185 -4.82 6.29 26.83
CA GLU A 185 -5.44 5.38 27.81
C GLU A 185 -5.54 5.99 29.22
N ASP A 186 -4.46 6.58 29.74
CA ASP A 186 -4.46 7.21 31.07
C ASP A 186 -5.46 8.38 31.17
N LYS A 187 -5.56 9.20 30.11
CA LYS A 187 -6.49 10.34 30.06
C LYS A 187 -7.94 9.87 29.93
N ILE A 188 -8.16 8.79 29.17
CA ILE A 188 -9.48 8.15 29.05
C ILE A 188 -9.88 7.61 30.43
N ALA A 189 -8.99 6.91 31.12
CA ALA A 189 -9.25 6.38 32.46
C ALA A 189 -9.52 7.48 33.50
N GLU A 190 -8.76 8.58 33.48
CA GLU A 190 -8.99 9.75 34.34
C GLU A 190 -10.37 10.37 34.08
N PHE A 191 -10.74 10.55 32.81
CA PHE A 191 -12.05 11.03 32.43
C PHE A 191 -13.16 10.08 32.89
N GLU A 192 -13.04 8.77 32.67
CA GLU A 192 -14.01 7.75 33.08
C GLU A 192 -14.19 7.68 34.61
N ALA A 193 -13.12 7.87 35.37
CA ALA A 193 -13.17 7.98 36.83
C ALA A 193 -13.98 9.21 37.28
N SER A 194 -13.92 10.31 36.51
CA SER A 194 -14.66 11.54 36.79
C SER A 194 -16.16 11.49 36.41
N ILE A 195 -16.61 10.48 35.65
CA ILE A 195 -18.01 10.34 35.24
C ILE A 195 -18.89 10.12 36.49
N PRO A 196 -19.92 10.96 36.73
CA PRO A 196 -20.85 10.78 37.84
C PRO A 196 -21.55 9.41 37.80
N ASN A 197 -21.74 8.79 38.97
CA ASN A 197 -22.32 7.44 39.09
C ASN A 197 -23.74 7.29 38.48
N PHE A 198 -24.48 8.38 38.27
CA PHE A 198 -25.81 8.32 37.64
C PHE A 198 -25.76 8.28 36.10
N LEU A 199 -24.59 8.47 35.50
CA LEU A 199 -24.33 8.34 34.05
C LEU A 199 -23.57 7.04 33.70
N LYS A 200 -23.15 6.27 34.71
CA LYS A 200 -22.48 4.98 34.56
C LYS A 200 -23.49 3.85 34.42
#